data_AF-A0A3B9IT26-F1
#
_entry.id   AF-A0A3B9IT26-F1
#
_cell.length_a   1.000
_cell.length_b   1.000
_cell.length_c   1.000
_cell.angle_alpha   90.00
_cell.angle_beta   90.00
_cell.angle_gamma   90.00
#
_symmetry.space_group_name_H-M   'P 1'
#
loop_
_entity.id
_entity.type
_entity.pdbx_description
1 polymer ?
#
loop_
_entity_poly.entity_id
_entity_poly.type
_entity_poly.pdbx_seq_one_letter_code
_entity_poly.pdbx_strand_id
1 'polypeptide(L)' 'MSQSAAPSGDRLKRTVEIINRRGLHARAAAKFVKTADSFSAEIEVTRCGQTVSGRSIMGLMM' A
#
# COMPACT_ATOMS: atom_id res chain seq x y z
N MET A 1 6.80 16.39 -15.17
CA MET A 1 6.05 15.16 -14.82
C MET A 1 5.01 15.56 -13.80
N SER A 2 3.75 15.59 -14.22
CA SER A 2 2.63 16.18 -13.49
C SER A 2 2.32 15.42 -12.21
N GLN A 3 2.46 16.10 -11.07
CA GLN A 3 1.94 15.64 -9.80
C GLN A 3 0.45 16.03 -9.77
N SER A 4 -0.43 15.06 -9.96
CA SER A 4 -1.88 15.25 -9.85
C SER A 4 -2.20 15.53 -8.38
N ALA A 5 -2.65 16.74 -8.08
CA ALA A 5 -3.10 17.14 -6.76
C ALA A 5 -4.44 16.47 -6.45
N ALA A 6 -4.41 15.43 -5.62
CA ALA A 6 -5.61 14.85 -5.00
C ALA A 6 -6.25 15.87 -4.03
N PRO A 7 -7.59 15.85 -3.85
CA PRO A 7 -8.31 16.85 -3.10
C PRO A 7 -7.89 16.88 -1.63
N SER A 8 -7.95 18.08 -1.05
CA SER A 8 -7.59 18.42 0.33
C SER A 8 -8.55 17.82 1.38
N GLY A 9 -8.64 16.49 1.40
CA GLY A 9 -9.13 15.70 2.52
C GLY A 9 -7.93 15.12 3.26
N ASP A 10 -7.95 15.15 4.59
CA ASP A 10 -6.80 14.82 5.43
C ASP A 10 -6.37 13.35 5.19
N ARG A 11 -5.29 13.17 4.42
CA ARG A 11 -4.87 11.84 3.98
C ARG A 11 -4.12 11.16 5.12
N LEU A 12 -4.81 10.24 5.79
CA LEU A 12 -4.24 9.51 6.92
C LEU A 12 -3.03 8.70 6.47
N LYS A 13 -1.89 8.91 7.16
CA LYS A 13 -0.63 8.20 6.90
C LYS A 13 -0.03 7.67 8.18
N ARG A 14 0.56 6.48 8.10
CA ARG A 14 1.32 5.89 9.20
C ARG A 14 2.42 4.99 8.69
N THR A 15 3.60 5.10 9.29
CA THR A 15 4.71 4.16 9.08
C THR A 15 4.50 2.95 9.98
N VAL A 16 4.65 1.76 9.41
CA VAL A 16 4.55 0.48 10.12
C VAL A 16 5.76 -0.38 9.81
N GLU A 17 6.18 -1.18 10.79
CA GLU A 17 7.27 -2.13 10.61
C GLU A 17 6.75 -3.48 10.08
N ILE A 18 7.47 -4.06 9.12
CA ILE A 18 7.16 -5.41 8.64
C ILE A 18 7.79 -6.43 9.59
N ILE A 19 6.98 -6.98 10.49
CA ILE A 19 7.42 -7.96 11.49
C ILE A 19 7.72 -9.36 10.92
N ASN A 20 7.33 -9.62 9.67
CA ASN A 20 7.55 -10.91 9.03
C ASN A 20 9.04 -11.08 8.72
N ARG A 21 9.65 -12.18 9.19
CA ARG A 21 11.08 -12.47 8.95
C ARG A 21 11.48 -12.51 7.47
N ARG A 22 10.56 -12.91 6.60
CA ARG A 22 10.76 -12.95 5.13
C ARG A 22 10.23 -11.70 4.42
N GLY A 23 9.88 -10.66 5.17
CA GLY A 23 9.25 -9.45 4.66
C GLY A 23 7.82 -9.67 4.20
N LEU A 24 7.35 -8.74 3.37
CA LEU A 24 6.03 -8.78 2.72
C LEU A 24 6.08 -9.75 1.52
N HIS A 25 6.21 -11.05 1.78
CA HIS A 25 6.19 -12.08 0.74
C HIS A 25 4.80 -12.28 0.13
N ALA A 26 4.70 -13.04 -0.96
CA ALA A 26 3.45 -13.27 -1.72
C ALA A 26 2.23 -13.60 -0.84
N ARG A 27 2.34 -14.56 0.09
CA ARG A 27 1.23 -14.92 1.01
C ARG A 27 0.80 -13.76 1.93
N ALA A 28 1.73 -12.93 2.41
CA ALA A 28 1.43 -11.80 3.28
C ALA A 28 0.82 -10.65 2.47
N ALA A 29 1.34 -10.38 1.27
CA ALA A 29 0.76 -9.40 0.36
C ALA A 29 -0.65 -9.80 -0.08
N ALA A 30 -0.90 -11.08 -0.39
CA ALA A 30 -2.25 -11.55 -0.71
C ALA A 30 -3.24 -11.30 0.45
N LYS A 31 -2.81 -11.55 1.71
CA LYS A 31 -3.63 -11.24 2.89
C LYS A 31 -3.85 -9.73 3.05
N PHE A 32 -2.83 -8.91 2.79
CA PHE A 32 -2.93 -7.46 2.84
C PHE A 32 -3.92 -6.93 1.80
N VAL A 33 -3.77 -7.32 0.53
CA VAL A 33 -4.65 -6.91 -0.58
C VAL A 33 -6.10 -7.30 -0.31
N LYS A 34 -6.33 -8.56 0.12
CA LYS A 34 -7.68 -9.02 0.48
C LYS A 34 -8.34 -8.16 1.56
N THR A 35 -7.56 -7.71 2.55
CA THR A 35 -8.05 -6.79 3.58
C THR A 35 -8.27 -5.39 3.02
N ALA A 36 -7.33 -4.86 2.23
CA ALA A 36 -7.44 -3.55 1.59
C ALA A 36 -8.66 -3.43 0.66
N ASP A 37 -9.01 -4.51 -0.04
CA ASP A 37 -10.17 -4.59 -0.92
C ASP A 37 -11.52 -4.55 -0.18
N SER A 38 -11.53 -4.83 1.13
CA SER A 38 -12.75 -4.73 1.94
C SER A 38 -13.16 -3.30 2.31
N PHE A 39 -12.31 -2.30 2.00
CA PHE A 39 -12.57 -0.90 2.30
C PHE A 39 -12.80 -0.10 1.02
N SER A 40 -13.70 0.88 1.06
CA SER A 40 -13.94 1.79 -0.07
C SER A 40 -12.85 2.86 -0.24
N ALA A 41 -11.94 3.01 0.72
CA ALA A 41 -10.88 4.03 0.70
C ALA A 41 -9.75 3.70 -0.29
N GLU A 42 -9.18 4.73 -0.92
CA GLU A 42 -7.93 4.56 -1.67
C GLU A 42 -6.77 4.29 -0.72
N ILE A 43 -6.11 3.15 -0.90
CA ILE A 43 -5.00 2.71 -0.06
C ILE A 43 -3.74 2.70 -0.92
N GLU A 44 -2.72 3.42 -0.46
CA GLU A 44 -1.40 3.46 -1.08
C GLU A 44 -0.34 2.99 -0.09
N VAL A 45 0.68 2.30 -0.60
CA VAL A 45 1.81 1.80 0.18
C VAL A 45 3.08 2.36 -0.42
N THR A 46 3.92 2.98 0.41
CA THR A 46 5.22 3.51 0.00
C THR A 46 6.36 2.73 0.64
N ARG A 47 7.31 2.26 -0.17
CA ARG A 47 8.56 1.63 0.29
C ARG A 47 9.73 2.16 -0.55
N CYS A 48 10.82 2.57 0.09
CA CYS A 48 12.03 3.05 -0.60
C CYS A 48 11.76 4.15 -1.66
N GLY A 49 10.81 5.05 -1.40
CA GLY A 49 10.43 6.12 -2.33
C GLY A 49 9.52 5.70 -3.49
N GLN A 50 9.19 4.42 -3.61
CA GLN A 50 8.21 3.92 -4.57
C GLN A 50 6.85 3.76 -3.91
N THR A 51 5.81 4.30 -4.54
CA THR A 51 4.43 4.21 -4.07
C THR A 51 3.61 3.37 -5.02
N VAL A 52 2.86 2.42 -4.47
CA VAL A 52 1.99 1.50 -5.22
C VAL A 52 0.60 1.47 -4.60
N SER A 53 -0.39 1.02 -5.37
CA SER A 53 -1.72 0.74 -4.83
C SER A 53 -1.66 -0.43 -3.85
N GLY A 54 -2.21 -0.25 -2.65
CA GLY A 54 -2.34 -1.30 -1.65
C GLY A 54 -3.30 -2.43 -2.04
N ARG A 55 -4.06 -2.25 -3.12
CA ARG A 55 -4.96 -3.26 -3.69
C ARG A 55 -4.32 -4.07 -4.82
N SER A 56 -3.07 -3.78 -5.21
CA SER A 56 -2.37 -4.53 -6.25
C SER A 56 -1.32 -5.45 -5.64
N ILE A 57 -1.56 -6.76 -5.71
CA ILE A 57 -0.57 -7.75 -5.27
C ILE A 57 0.75 -7.61 -6.03
N MET A 58 0.67 -7.35 -7.34
CA MET A 58 1.86 -7.16 -8.19
C MET A 58 2.63 -5.90 -7.77
N GLY A 59 1.93 -4.82 -7.43
CA GLY A 59 2.53 -3.59 -6.90
C GLY A 59 3.34 -3.82 -5.62
N LEU A 60 2.82 -4.63 -4.71
CA LEU A 60 3.44 -4.90 -3.41
C LEU A 60 4.65 -5.85 -3.48
N MET A 61 4.82 -6.59 -4.58
CA MET A 61 5.94 -7.52 -4.79
C MET A 61 7.17 -6.88 -5.44
N MET A 62 7.07 -5.62 -5.86
CA MET A 62 8.17 -4.87 -6.47
C MET A 62 9.11 -4.25 -5.42
#